data_AF-A0A2M7IAC4-F1
#
_entry.id   AF-A0A2M7IAC4-F1
#
_cell.length_a   1.000
_cell.length_b   1.000
_cell.length_c   1.000
_cell.angle_alpha   90.00
_cell.angle_beta   90.00
_cell.angle_gamma   90.00
#
_symmetry.space_group_name_H-M   'P 1'
#
loop_
_entity.id
_entity.type
_entity.pdbx_description
1 polymer ?
#
loop_
_entity_poly.entity_id
_entity_poly.type
_entity_poly.pdbx_seq_one_letter_code
_entity_poly.pdbx_strand_id
1 'polypeptide(L)'
;MQNIQPLLAYFARHKRWLLLAALIPLFEVVTAFGVSPDTITRDIQQETVVADVVLPAPIATDSGAFDFWREERIQSGDTLASLLTRLGVNADQTTSIVSAARGHNAATHFVAGHSVMARVTSTGNLILLRYLVGERQLLSVERAGDKFLVKEETIKPETRLTMRSGTISHSLFGATDAADVPDSIASEMADIFSGAIDFHRDLRKGDHFSVVYETLYDGGRVLNAGRLLAAEFINQGQSHRAVFFADPQGRGSYFTPDGKSMKRAFLKSPIPFSRISSGFTGARLHPVLKKWRAHKGIDYAASTGTPVRAVSDAAVMFSGHQGGYGNLIILKHQGPYSTAYGHLSRFAKNLRRGAHIKQGEIIGYVGSTG
;
A
#
# COMPACT_ATOMS: atom_id res chain seq x y z
N MET A 1 34.17 -90.11 -7.07
CA MET A 1 33.35 -91.20 -6.49
C MET A 1 34.23 -92.04 -5.58
N GLN A 2 34.16 -91.82 -4.26
CA GLN A 2 34.70 -92.72 -3.23
C GLN A 2 33.89 -92.48 -1.93
N ASN A 3 33.18 -93.53 -1.52
CA ASN A 3 32.67 -93.85 -0.17
C ASN A 3 31.70 -92.91 0.58
N ILE A 4 30.41 -92.91 0.16
CA ILE A 4 29.26 -92.43 0.98
C ILE A 4 28.61 -93.59 1.78
N GLN A 5 29.09 -94.83 1.62
CA GLN A 5 28.55 -96.01 2.33
C GLN A 5 28.62 -95.98 3.88
N PRO A 6 29.60 -95.36 4.56
CA PRO A 6 29.60 -95.38 6.03
C PRO A 6 28.54 -94.45 6.65
N LEU A 7 28.16 -93.38 5.95
CA LEU A 7 27.17 -92.40 6.42
C LEU A 7 25.74 -92.97 6.42
N LEU A 8 25.36 -93.73 5.38
CA LEU A 8 24.03 -94.34 5.31
C LEU A 8 23.83 -95.45 6.36
N ALA A 9 24.89 -96.20 6.71
CA ALA A 9 24.84 -97.21 7.76
C ALA A 9 24.65 -96.59 9.16
N TYR A 10 25.26 -95.42 9.40
CA TYR A 10 25.09 -94.68 10.67
C TYR A 10 23.64 -94.21 10.86
N PHE A 11 23.02 -93.67 9.81
CA PHE A 11 21.61 -93.20 9.86
C PHE A 11 20.60 -94.35 9.95
N ALA A 12 20.87 -95.50 9.34
CA ALA A 12 20.01 -96.68 9.47
C ALA A 12 19.97 -97.24 10.90
N ARG A 13 21.09 -97.18 11.63
CA ARG A 13 21.20 -97.69 13.00
C ARG A 13 20.52 -96.81 14.07
N HIS A 14 20.29 -95.52 13.78
CA HIS A 14 19.77 -94.54 14.76
C HIS A 14 18.43 -93.92 14.35
N LYS A 15 17.71 -94.49 13.37
CA LYS A 15 16.41 -94.01 12.87
C LYS A 15 15.37 -93.76 13.97
N ARG A 16 15.34 -94.58 15.02
CA ARG A 16 14.40 -94.45 16.16
C ARG A 16 14.70 -93.21 17.02
N TRP A 17 15.98 -92.87 17.19
CA TRP A 17 16.40 -91.72 17.99
C TRP A 17 16.21 -90.41 17.26
N LEU A 18 16.35 -90.39 15.93
CA LEU A 18 16.06 -89.21 15.11
C LEU A 18 14.55 -88.91 15.02
N LEU A 19 13.70 -89.94 14.99
CA LEU A 19 12.24 -89.76 15.10
C LEU A 19 11.82 -89.26 16.48
N LEU A 20 12.44 -89.76 17.55
CA LEU A 20 12.21 -89.26 18.91
C LEU A 20 12.66 -87.80 19.07
N ALA A 21 13.81 -87.42 18.53
CA ALA A 21 14.31 -86.04 18.61
C ALA A 21 13.46 -85.04 17.82
N ALA A 22 12.84 -85.46 16.71
CA ALA A 22 11.96 -84.60 15.90
C ALA A 22 10.56 -84.37 16.54
N LEU A 23 10.16 -85.17 17.54
CA LEU A 23 8.89 -85.04 18.26
C LEU A 23 8.99 -84.14 19.50
N ILE A 24 10.19 -83.80 19.96
CA ILE A 24 10.43 -83.00 21.18
C ILE A 24 9.87 -81.57 21.09
N PRO A 25 9.93 -80.83 19.97
CA PRO A 25 9.32 -79.49 19.92
C PRO A 25 7.78 -79.49 19.79
N LEU A 26 7.11 -80.66 19.65
CA LEU A 26 5.65 -80.72 19.50
C LEU A 26 4.90 -80.80 20.84
N PHE A 27 5.58 -81.06 21.96
CA PHE A 27 4.95 -81.21 23.29
C PHE A 27 5.38 -80.16 24.33
N GLU A 28 6.27 -79.23 24.01
CA GLU A 28 6.65 -78.12 24.90
C GLU A 28 5.87 -76.83 24.60
N VAL A 29 4.54 -76.89 24.67
CA VAL A 29 3.72 -75.68 24.86
C VAL A 29 2.99 -75.83 26.18
N VAL A 30 3.69 -75.54 27.27
CA VAL A 30 3.07 -75.25 28.56
C VAL A 30 2.83 -73.74 28.60
N THR A 31 1.59 -73.33 28.40
CA THR A 31 1.18 -71.94 28.58
C THR A 31 1.09 -71.65 30.08
N ALA A 32 2.14 -71.04 30.64
CA ALA A 32 2.08 -70.47 31.98
C ALA A 32 1.31 -69.13 31.90
N PHE A 33 0.04 -69.13 32.30
CA PHE A 33 -0.68 -67.89 32.56
C PHE A 33 -0.20 -67.31 33.90
N GLY A 34 0.62 -66.26 33.84
CA GLY A 34 0.90 -65.43 35.00
C GLY A 34 -0.30 -64.54 35.29
N VAL A 35 -1.08 -64.89 36.32
CA VAL A 35 -2.11 -64.00 36.86
C VAL A 35 -1.38 -63.04 37.81
N SER A 36 -1.22 -61.78 37.42
CA SER A 36 -0.76 -60.74 38.32
C SER A 36 -1.80 -60.56 39.42
N PRO A 37 -1.44 -60.51 40.72
CA PRO A 37 -2.38 -60.09 41.75
C PRO A 37 -2.90 -58.70 41.40
N ASP A 38 -4.21 -58.48 41.51
CA ASP A 38 -4.78 -57.15 41.39
C ASP A 38 -4.14 -56.23 42.44
N THR A 39 -3.53 -55.14 41.97
CA THR A 39 -2.98 -54.11 42.87
C THR A 39 -4.13 -53.54 43.70
N ILE A 40 -4.12 -53.81 45.01
CA ILE A 40 -5.08 -53.24 45.95
C ILE A 40 -4.78 -51.73 46.08
N THR A 41 -5.52 -50.90 45.34
CA THR A 41 -5.33 -49.43 45.30
C THR A 41 -6.12 -48.68 46.38
N ARG A 42 -6.77 -49.38 47.30
CA ARG A 42 -7.76 -48.77 48.22
C ARG A 42 -7.18 -48.13 49.48
N ASP A 43 -5.89 -48.29 49.76
CA ASP A 43 -5.31 -47.79 51.01
C ASP A 43 -3.95 -47.13 50.78
N ILE A 44 -3.94 -46.11 49.92
CA ILE A 44 -2.80 -45.19 49.81
C ILE A 44 -3.07 -44.07 50.80
N GLN A 45 -2.35 -44.03 51.93
CA GLN A 45 -2.38 -42.87 52.83
C GLN A 45 -1.93 -41.63 52.04
N GLN A 46 -2.89 -40.75 51.72
CA GLN A 46 -2.60 -39.47 51.09
C GLN A 46 -2.11 -38.50 52.15
N GLU A 47 -0.79 -38.30 52.20
CA GLU A 47 -0.20 -37.20 52.96
C GLU A 47 -0.20 -35.94 52.08
N THR A 48 -0.96 -34.93 52.49
CA THR A 48 -0.95 -33.64 51.79
C THR A 48 0.27 -32.85 52.26
N VAL A 49 1.35 -32.91 51.49
CA VAL A 49 2.55 -32.10 51.73
C VAL A 49 2.30 -30.70 51.14
N VAL A 50 1.92 -29.75 51.99
CA VAL A 50 1.90 -28.33 51.62
C VAL A 50 3.33 -27.81 51.72
N ALA A 51 4.07 -27.90 50.61
CA ALA A 51 5.35 -27.22 50.49
C ALA A 51 5.08 -25.75 50.15
N ASP A 52 5.37 -24.85 51.08
CA ASP A 52 5.42 -23.42 50.77
C ASP A 52 6.57 -23.19 49.79
N VAL A 53 6.23 -23.10 48.50
CA VAL A 53 7.19 -22.70 47.48
C VAL A 53 7.50 -21.23 47.72
N VAL A 54 8.61 -20.97 48.41
CA VAL A 54 9.15 -19.62 48.54
C VAL A 54 9.43 -19.12 47.13
N LEU A 55 8.59 -18.19 46.65
CA LEU A 55 8.84 -17.52 45.38
C LEU A 55 10.21 -16.85 45.50
N PRO A 56 11.13 -17.06 44.53
CA PRO A 56 12.40 -16.36 44.54
C PRO A 56 12.11 -14.86 44.62
N ALA A 57 12.86 -14.15 45.47
CA ALA A 57 12.75 -12.69 45.52
C ALA A 57 12.89 -12.15 44.10
N PRO A 58 11.97 -11.29 43.61
CA PRO A 58 12.06 -10.76 42.27
C PRO A 58 13.40 -10.03 42.15
N ILE A 59 14.31 -10.61 41.38
CA ILE A 59 15.52 -9.90 40.98
C ILE A 59 15.02 -8.89 39.96
N ALA A 60 15.10 -7.60 40.30
CA ALA A 60 14.89 -6.54 39.33
C ALA A 60 15.90 -6.74 38.20
N THR A 61 15.47 -7.33 37.10
CA THR A 61 16.26 -7.40 35.86
C THR A 61 16.36 -6.04 35.19
N ASP A 62 15.57 -5.06 35.62
CA ASP A 62 15.67 -3.66 35.19
C ASP A 62 16.92 -3.01 35.76
N SER A 63 18.03 -3.15 35.03
CA SER A 63 19.28 -2.43 35.26
C SER A 63 19.16 -0.92 35.01
N GLY A 64 17.96 -0.40 34.69
CA GLY A 64 17.76 0.96 34.22
C GLY A 64 18.38 1.21 32.83
N ALA A 65 18.92 0.17 32.20
CA ALA A 65 19.66 0.23 30.94
C ALA A 65 18.83 -0.22 29.74
N PHE A 66 17.52 -0.37 29.89
CA PHE A 66 16.64 -0.65 28.76
C PHE A 66 16.27 0.64 28.05
N ASP A 67 16.29 0.58 26.73
CA ASP A 67 15.68 1.58 25.88
C ASP A 67 14.53 0.98 25.08
N PHE A 68 13.56 1.83 24.80
CA PHE A 68 12.30 1.47 24.20
C PHE A 68 12.10 2.32 22.95
N TRP A 69 11.72 1.67 21.86
CA TRP A 69 11.16 2.35 20.72
C TRP A 69 9.69 2.65 20.97
N ARG A 70 9.34 3.92 20.88
CA ARG A 70 7.97 4.42 20.93
C ARG A 70 7.63 5.05 19.60
N GLU A 71 6.42 4.77 19.14
CA GLU A 71 5.89 5.33 17.90
C GLU A 71 4.56 6.02 18.21
N GLU A 72 4.40 7.23 17.69
CA GLU A 72 3.19 8.03 17.86
C GLU A 72 2.73 8.58 16.51
N ARG A 73 1.42 8.61 16.29
CA ARG A 73 0.83 9.30 15.14
C ARG A 73 0.57 10.77 15.46
N ILE A 74 1.08 11.66 14.63
CA ILE A 74 0.92 13.11 14.76
C ILE A 74 -0.56 13.46 14.63
N GLN A 75 -1.07 14.25 15.57
CA GLN A 75 -2.44 14.77 15.59
C GLN A 75 -2.48 16.20 15.05
N SER A 76 -3.67 16.67 14.69
CA SER A 76 -3.85 18.06 14.24
C SER A 76 -3.51 19.03 15.38
N GLY A 77 -2.61 19.98 15.11
CA GLY A 77 -2.16 20.96 16.11
C GLY A 77 -1.01 20.48 17.01
N ASP A 78 -0.46 19.28 16.79
CA ASP A 78 0.71 18.82 17.55
C ASP A 78 1.92 19.73 17.35
N THR A 79 2.66 19.92 18.44
CA THR A 79 3.97 20.58 18.48
C THR A 79 5.05 19.56 18.82
N LEU A 80 6.33 19.90 18.62
CA LEU A 80 7.42 19.02 19.07
C LEU A 80 7.33 18.73 20.57
N ALA A 81 6.94 19.71 21.39
CA ALA A 81 6.77 19.53 22.82
C ALA A 81 5.64 18.53 23.16
N SER A 82 4.45 18.67 22.54
CA SER A 82 3.33 17.74 22.81
C SER A 82 3.64 16.32 22.34
N LEU A 83 4.36 16.18 21.22
CA LEU A 83 4.81 14.89 20.72
C LEU A 83 5.83 14.22 21.65
N LEU A 84 6.82 14.98 22.15
CA LEU A 84 7.81 14.46 23.09
C LEU A 84 7.14 13.91 24.36
N THR A 85 6.14 14.61 24.89
CA THR A 85 5.36 14.15 26.05
C THR A 85 4.66 12.82 25.76
N ARG A 86 3.98 12.69 24.62
CA ARG A 86 3.29 11.45 24.23
C ARG A 86 4.26 10.30 23.95
N LEU A 87 5.41 10.61 23.36
CA LEU A 87 6.52 9.69 23.18
C LEU A 87 7.21 9.32 24.50
N GLY A 88 6.73 9.78 25.65
CA GLY A 88 7.26 9.43 26.97
C GLY A 88 8.62 10.04 27.28
N VAL A 89 8.98 11.14 26.60
CA VAL A 89 10.18 11.92 26.92
C VAL A 89 9.89 12.84 28.11
N ASN A 90 10.83 12.92 29.05
CA ASN A 90 10.66 13.72 30.24
C ASN A 90 10.56 15.24 29.94
N ALA A 91 9.79 15.92 30.79
CA ALA A 91 9.52 17.35 30.64
C ALA A 91 10.77 18.23 30.82
N ASP A 92 11.74 17.80 31.65
CA ASP A 92 13.00 18.51 31.92
C ASP A 92 13.90 18.63 30.67
N GLN A 93 13.84 17.67 29.76
CA GLN A 93 14.59 17.70 28.50
C GLN A 93 13.88 18.48 27.37
N THR A 94 12.56 18.66 27.49
CA THR A 94 11.71 19.16 26.40
C THR A 94 12.17 20.54 25.92
N THR A 95 12.46 21.46 26.82
CA THR A 95 12.92 22.82 26.48
C THR A 95 14.26 22.79 25.72
N SER A 96 15.20 21.96 26.16
CA SER A 96 16.52 21.80 25.51
C SER A 96 16.40 21.20 24.12
N ILE A 97 15.53 20.20 23.93
CA ILE A 97 15.25 19.59 22.63
C ILE A 97 14.59 20.59 21.69
N VAL A 98 13.53 21.26 22.14
CA VAL A 98 12.81 22.27 21.36
C VAL A 98 13.75 23.42 20.97
N SER A 99 14.61 23.87 21.89
CA SER A 99 15.58 24.93 21.61
C SER A 99 16.63 24.49 20.58
N ALA A 100 17.13 23.25 20.67
CA ALA A 100 18.08 22.71 19.70
C ALA A 100 17.46 22.55 18.30
N ALA A 101 16.16 22.28 18.24
CA ALA A 101 15.41 22.15 17.00
C ALA A 101 14.97 23.50 16.39
N ARG A 102 15.21 24.64 17.07
CA ARG A 102 14.92 25.97 16.50
C ARG A 102 15.78 26.23 15.27
N GLY A 103 15.15 26.69 14.19
CA GLY A 103 15.83 26.95 12.92
C GLY A 103 15.79 25.78 11.92
N HIS A 104 15.28 24.62 12.35
CA HIS A 104 15.02 23.46 11.50
C HIS A 104 13.56 23.49 11.02
N ASN A 105 13.35 23.60 9.70
CA ASN A 105 12.02 23.73 9.11
C ASN A 105 11.16 22.48 9.37
N ALA A 106 11.78 21.31 9.36
CA ALA A 106 11.11 20.03 9.62
C ALA A 106 10.57 19.94 11.06
N ALA A 107 11.21 20.61 12.02
CA ALA A 107 10.79 20.63 13.42
C ALA A 107 9.61 21.58 13.71
N THR A 108 9.20 22.39 12.72
CA THR A 108 8.07 23.33 12.83
C THR A 108 6.85 22.92 12.00
N HIS A 109 7.01 21.91 11.13
CA HIS A 109 5.96 21.45 10.20
C HIS A 109 5.67 19.95 10.39
N PHE A 110 4.95 19.62 11.45
CA PHE A 110 4.41 18.28 11.66
C PHE A 110 3.13 18.07 10.84
N VAL A 111 3.07 16.97 10.09
CA VAL A 111 1.93 16.62 9.24
C VAL A 111 1.06 15.63 10.00
N ALA A 112 -0.21 15.99 10.23
CA ALA A 112 -1.16 15.12 10.90
C ALA A 112 -1.33 13.78 10.15
N GLY A 113 -1.40 12.69 10.91
CA GLY A 113 -1.48 11.32 10.40
C GLY A 113 -0.13 10.64 10.18
N HIS A 114 0.97 11.38 10.08
CA HIS A 114 2.31 10.80 9.95
C HIS A 114 2.80 10.24 11.29
N SER A 115 3.67 9.22 11.24
CA SER A 115 4.30 8.66 12.43
C SER A 115 5.60 9.37 12.77
N VAL A 116 5.83 9.57 14.07
CA VAL A 116 7.12 9.96 14.66
C VAL A 116 7.58 8.84 15.58
N MET A 117 8.89 8.57 15.60
CA MET A 117 9.48 7.58 16.49
C MET A 117 10.48 8.22 17.45
N ALA A 118 10.53 7.71 18.66
CA ALA A 118 11.60 8.00 19.60
C ALA A 118 12.13 6.72 20.24
N ARG A 119 13.44 6.67 20.44
CA ARG A 119 14.12 5.73 21.31
C ARG A 119 14.39 6.45 22.63
N VAL A 120 13.84 5.91 23.71
CA VAL A 120 13.82 6.53 25.04
C VAL A 120 14.25 5.52 26.09
N THR A 121 15.02 5.91 27.10
CA THR A 121 15.37 5.03 28.23
C THR A 121 14.14 4.69 29.08
N SER A 122 14.26 3.69 29.96
CA SER A 122 13.23 3.38 30.98
C SER A 122 12.86 4.59 31.86
N THR A 123 13.79 5.50 32.08
CA THR A 123 13.59 6.73 32.86
C THR A 123 13.00 7.89 32.06
N GLY A 124 12.68 7.72 30.76
CA GLY A 124 12.12 8.79 29.93
C GLY A 124 13.16 9.69 29.26
N ASN A 125 14.45 9.33 29.27
CA ASN A 125 15.48 10.12 28.60
C ASN A 125 15.50 9.85 27.09
N LEU A 126 15.31 10.90 26.28
CA LEU A 126 15.47 10.79 24.83
C LEU A 126 16.90 10.38 24.45
N ILE A 127 17.03 9.34 23.62
CA ILE A 127 18.27 8.91 22.95
C ILE A 127 18.26 9.38 21.50
N LEU A 128 17.16 9.13 20.79
CA LEU A 128 17.00 9.42 19.37
C LEU A 128 15.53 9.70 19.06
N LEU A 129 15.22 10.77 18.33
CA LEU A 129 13.92 10.99 17.68
C LEU A 129 14.11 10.97 16.17
N ARG A 130 13.18 10.36 15.43
CA ARG A 130 13.17 10.31 13.96
C ARG A 130 11.78 10.67 13.45
N TYR A 131 11.73 11.62 12.52
CA TYR A 131 10.50 12.03 11.85
C TYR A 131 10.77 12.25 10.36
N LEU A 132 10.05 11.52 9.50
CA LEU A 132 10.12 11.68 8.05
C LEU A 132 9.13 12.76 7.60
N VAL A 133 9.67 13.86 7.09
CA VAL A 133 8.94 14.96 6.48
C VAL A 133 8.83 14.72 4.98
N GLY A 134 7.59 14.71 4.48
CA GLY A 134 7.32 14.35 3.09
C GLY A 134 7.78 12.92 2.79
N GLU A 135 8.50 12.73 1.68
CA GLU A 135 8.93 11.39 1.23
C GLU A 135 10.39 11.05 1.55
N ARG A 136 11.25 12.06 1.81
CA ARG A 136 12.72 11.85 1.84
C ARG A 136 13.48 12.71 2.85
N GLN A 137 12.85 13.67 3.50
CA GLN A 137 13.56 14.54 4.44
C GLN A 137 13.40 13.99 5.85
N LEU A 138 14.48 13.46 6.41
CA LEU A 138 14.48 12.92 7.75
C LEU A 138 14.99 13.97 8.73
N LEU A 139 14.17 14.31 9.71
CA LEU A 139 14.59 14.98 10.93
C LEU A 139 15.06 13.93 11.93
N SER A 140 16.29 14.04 12.40
CA SER A 140 16.79 13.28 13.55
C SER A 140 17.21 14.20 14.69
N VAL A 141 16.86 13.83 15.92
CA VAL A 141 17.34 14.48 17.14
C VAL A 141 18.06 13.43 17.96
N GLU A 142 19.37 13.57 18.10
CA GLU A 142 20.24 12.63 18.80
C GLU A 142 20.78 13.27 20.07
N ARG A 143 20.83 12.51 21.17
CA ARG A 143 21.51 12.94 22.39
C ARG A 143 23.03 12.90 22.18
N ALA A 144 23.70 14.02 22.47
CA ALA A 144 25.14 14.18 22.43
C ALA A 144 25.63 14.74 23.78
N GLY A 145 25.86 13.84 24.75
CA GLY A 145 26.11 14.22 26.15
C GLY A 145 24.88 14.90 26.75
N ASP A 146 25.07 16.13 27.26
CA ASP A 146 24.00 16.96 27.84
C ASP A 146 23.25 17.82 26.83
N LYS A 147 23.65 17.78 25.55
CA LYS A 147 23.02 18.53 24.46
C LYS A 147 22.31 17.59 23.50
N PHE A 148 21.51 18.18 22.61
CA PHE A 148 20.88 17.48 21.50
C PHE A 148 21.42 18.01 20.18
N LEU A 149 21.77 17.09 19.29
CA LEU A 149 22.17 17.40 17.92
C LEU A 149 20.96 17.14 17.01
N VAL A 150 20.57 18.15 16.24
CA VAL A 150 19.49 18.06 15.28
C VAL A 150 20.08 18.01 13.88
N LYS A 151 19.69 17.00 13.10
CA LYS A 151 20.07 16.88 11.69
C LYS A 151 18.83 16.81 10.83
N GLU A 152 18.85 17.54 9.73
CA GLU A 152 17.93 17.34 8.62
C GLU A 152 18.74 16.78 7.46
N GLU A 153 18.43 15.56 7.05
CA GLU A 153 19.11 14.91 5.95
C GLU A 153 18.12 14.39 4.92
N THR A 154 18.53 14.42 3.66
CA THR A 154 17.79 13.75 2.61
C THR A 154 18.22 12.29 2.59
N ILE A 155 17.35 11.41 3.07
CA ILE A 155 17.62 9.97 3.03
C ILE A 155 17.47 9.46 1.60
N LYS A 156 18.29 8.47 1.27
CA LYS A 156 18.16 7.67 0.05
C LYS A 156 17.55 6.34 0.46
N PRO A 157 16.21 6.22 0.48
CA PRO A 157 15.57 4.99 0.90
C PRO A 157 15.97 3.84 -0.03
N GLU A 158 16.05 2.65 0.56
CA GLU A 158 16.19 1.42 -0.20
C GLU A 158 14.85 1.09 -0.85
N THR A 159 14.80 1.03 -2.18
CA THR A 159 13.60 0.62 -2.90
C THR A 159 13.56 -0.90 -3.03
N ARG A 160 12.49 -1.52 -2.54
CA ARG A 160 12.20 -2.94 -2.77
C ARG A 160 10.90 -3.11 -3.54
N LEU A 161 10.78 -4.21 -4.27
CA LEU A 161 9.55 -4.57 -4.97
C LEU A 161 8.64 -5.37 -4.04
N THR A 162 7.39 -4.96 -3.95
CA THR A 162 6.35 -5.66 -3.21
C THR A 162 5.26 -6.09 -4.18
N MET A 163 4.82 -7.35 -4.06
CA MET A 163 3.66 -7.88 -4.77
C MET A 163 2.55 -8.20 -3.77
N ARG A 164 1.32 -7.85 -4.13
CA ARG A 164 0.10 -8.18 -3.40
C ARG A 164 -1.00 -8.55 -4.38
N SER A 165 -1.90 -9.41 -3.93
CA SER A 165 -3.09 -9.80 -4.69
C SER A 165 -4.27 -9.95 -3.75
N GLY A 166 -5.47 -9.70 -4.26
CA GLY A 166 -6.70 -9.83 -3.46
C GLY A 166 -7.89 -10.17 -4.33
N THR A 167 -8.94 -10.66 -3.68
CA THR A 167 -10.23 -10.97 -4.29
C THR A 167 -11.27 -10.02 -3.76
N ILE A 168 -12.09 -9.50 -4.67
CA ILE A 168 -13.18 -8.60 -4.35
C ILE A 168 -14.28 -9.35 -3.61
N SER A 169 -14.61 -8.86 -2.42
CA SER A 169 -15.77 -9.31 -1.65
C SER A 169 -16.94 -8.31 -1.77
N HIS A 170 -16.69 -7.03 -1.47
CA HIS A 170 -17.70 -5.97 -1.42
C HIS A 170 -17.29 -4.68 -2.15
N SER A 171 -16.04 -4.24 -2.01
CA SER A 171 -15.51 -3.03 -2.65
C SER A 171 -14.03 -3.21 -2.98
N LEU A 172 -13.50 -2.36 -3.86
CA LEU A 172 -12.08 -2.36 -4.19
C LEU A 172 -11.23 -2.04 -2.95
N PHE A 173 -11.52 -0.92 -2.27
CA PHE A 173 -10.76 -0.48 -1.11
C PHE A 173 -10.81 -1.49 0.05
N GLY A 174 -11.96 -2.11 0.31
CA GLY A 174 -12.04 -3.15 1.34
C GLY A 174 -11.24 -4.41 0.99
N ALA A 175 -11.09 -4.74 -0.30
CA ALA A 175 -10.29 -5.86 -0.74
C ALA A 175 -8.78 -5.55 -0.76
N THR A 176 -8.40 -4.30 -1.06
CA THR A 176 -7.00 -3.84 -0.96
C THR A 176 -6.54 -3.76 0.49
N ASP A 177 -7.40 -3.30 1.40
CA ASP A 177 -7.11 -3.25 2.83
C ASP A 177 -6.89 -4.66 3.40
N ALA A 178 -7.77 -5.61 3.04
CA ALA A 178 -7.64 -7.01 3.45
C ALA A 178 -6.39 -7.72 2.87
N ALA A 179 -5.77 -7.14 1.83
CA ALA A 179 -4.57 -7.65 1.20
C ALA A 179 -3.31 -6.83 1.58
N ASP A 180 -3.38 -5.96 2.59
CA ASP A 180 -2.29 -5.06 3.02
C ASP A 180 -1.71 -4.21 1.86
N VAL A 181 -2.57 -3.78 0.94
CA VAL A 181 -2.20 -2.85 -0.14
C VAL A 181 -2.45 -1.43 0.32
N PRO A 182 -1.43 -0.54 0.32
CA PRO A 182 -1.60 0.84 0.74
C PRO A 182 -2.63 1.62 -0.11
N ASP A 183 -3.39 2.51 0.53
CA ASP A 183 -4.44 3.33 -0.11
C ASP A 183 -3.96 4.10 -1.34
N SER A 184 -2.70 4.56 -1.34
CA SER A 184 -2.08 5.25 -2.47
C SER A 184 -2.01 4.35 -3.71
N ILE A 185 -1.64 3.09 -3.52
CA ILE A 185 -1.56 2.08 -4.58
C ILE A 185 -2.97 1.67 -5.04
N ALA A 186 -3.91 1.49 -4.09
CA ALA A 186 -5.30 1.19 -4.41
C ALA A 186 -5.95 2.28 -5.26
N SER A 187 -5.73 3.54 -4.89
CA SER A 187 -6.23 4.72 -5.62
C SER A 187 -5.60 4.83 -7.00
N GLU A 188 -4.28 4.66 -7.10
CA GLU A 188 -3.56 4.72 -8.38
C GLU A 188 -4.03 3.62 -9.34
N MET A 189 -4.24 2.39 -8.84
CA MET A 189 -4.81 1.29 -9.62
C MET A 189 -6.23 1.62 -10.12
N ALA A 190 -7.08 2.18 -9.24
CA ALA A 190 -8.45 2.57 -9.62
C ALA A 190 -8.44 3.63 -10.73
N ASP A 191 -7.54 4.62 -10.64
CA ASP A 191 -7.40 5.68 -11.64
C ASP A 191 -6.93 5.12 -12.99
N ILE A 192 -5.92 4.24 -12.99
CA ILE A 192 -5.38 3.58 -14.19
C ILE A 192 -6.47 2.82 -14.95
N PHE A 193 -7.27 2.04 -14.23
CA PHE A 193 -8.31 1.20 -14.85
C PHE A 193 -9.65 1.90 -15.02
N SER A 194 -9.83 3.13 -14.53
CA SER A 194 -11.08 3.89 -14.61
C SER A 194 -11.60 4.08 -16.04
N GLY A 195 -10.72 4.00 -17.06
CA GLY A 195 -11.09 4.04 -18.47
C GLY A 195 -11.79 2.77 -18.98
N ALA A 196 -11.50 1.62 -18.38
CA ALA A 196 -12.00 0.32 -18.80
C ALA A 196 -13.06 -0.26 -17.84
N ILE A 197 -12.99 0.07 -16.54
CA ILE A 197 -13.85 -0.49 -15.49
C ILE A 197 -14.47 0.65 -14.68
N ASP A 198 -15.79 0.65 -14.49
CA ASP A 198 -16.45 1.47 -13.48
C ASP A 198 -16.51 0.70 -12.16
N PHE A 199 -15.54 0.95 -11.26
CA PHE A 199 -15.43 0.26 -9.96
C PHE A 199 -16.65 0.40 -9.04
N HIS A 200 -17.58 1.31 -9.32
CA HIS A 200 -18.82 1.43 -8.57
C HIS A 200 -19.96 0.56 -9.11
N ARG A 201 -19.90 0.17 -10.40
CA ARG A 201 -21.01 -0.49 -11.09
C ARG A 201 -20.67 -1.87 -11.64
N ASP A 202 -19.43 -2.04 -12.09
CA ASP A 202 -18.98 -3.23 -12.82
C ASP A 202 -18.33 -4.26 -11.91
N LEU A 203 -17.99 -3.85 -10.68
CA LEU A 203 -17.34 -4.68 -9.68
C LEU A 203 -18.26 -5.82 -9.20
N ARG A 204 -17.73 -7.04 -9.16
CA ARG A 204 -18.46 -8.23 -8.71
C ARG A 204 -17.64 -9.00 -7.67
N LYS A 205 -18.34 -9.71 -6.79
CA LYS A 205 -17.71 -10.65 -5.87
C LYS A 205 -16.99 -11.74 -6.67
N GLY A 206 -15.72 -11.99 -6.34
CA GLY A 206 -14.88 -12.96 -7.04
C GLY A 206 -13.98 -12.38 -8.13
N ASP A 207 -14.18 -11.11 -8.52
CA ASP A 207 -13.16 -10.38 -9.28
C ASP A 207 -11.85 -10.36 -8.48
N HIS A 208 -10.70 -10.28 -9.13
CA HIS A 208 -9.42 -10.29 -8.44
C HIS A 208 -8.42 -9.32 -9.06
N PHE A 209 -7.49 -8.87 -8.24
CA PHE A 209 -6.43 -7.96 -8.66
C PHE A 209 -5.07 -8.47 -8.20
N SER A 210 -4.03 -8.06 -8.91
CA SER A 210 -2.63 -8.21 -8.52
C SER A 210 -1.90 -6.91 -8.78
N VAL A 211 -1.08 -6.46 -7.83
CA VAL A 211 -0.28 -5.25 -7.94
C VAL A 211 1.18 -5.53 -7.59
N VAL A 212 2.08 -4.90 -8.33
CA VAL A 212 3.52 -4.86 -8.07
C VAL A 212 3.91 -3.40 -7.93
N TYR A 213 4.42 -3.01 -6.77
CA TYR A 213 4.75 -1.62 -6.47
C TYR A 213 6.06 -1.51 -5.69
N GLU A 214 6.66 -0.33 -5.75
CA GLU A 214 7.83 0.01 -4.95
C GLU A 214 7.43 0.19 -3.48
N THR A 215 8.24 -0.34 -2.58
CA THR A 215 8.16 -0.05 -1.15
C THR A 215 9.49 0.54 -0.73
N LEU A 216 9.44 1.73 -0.13
CA LEU A 216 10.63 2.45 0.29
C LEU A 216 10.95 2.06 1.73
N TYR A 217 12.19 1.63 1.96
CA TYR A 217 12.69 1.20 3.25
C TYR A 217 13.79 2.13 3.75
N ASP A 218 13.87 2.27 5.06
CA ASP A 218 15.03 2.84 5.74
C ASP A 218 15.34 2.03 7.00
N GLY A 219 16.59 1.57 7.14
CA GLY A 219 17.01 0.76 8.28
C GLY A 219 16.17 -0.51 8.51
N GLY A 220 15.62 -1.11 7.45
CA GLY A 220 14.76 -2.29 7.53
C GLY A 220 13.28 -2.01 7.82
N ARG A 221 12.88 -0.74 7.99
CA ARG A 221 11.49 -0.33 8.22
C ARG A 221 10.86 0.23 6.95
N VAL A 222 9.59 -0.07 6.72
CA VAL A 222 8.80 0.53 5.64
C VAL A 222 8.53 2.00 5.96
N LEU A 223 8.87 2.90 5.04
CA LEU A 223 8.54 4.32 5.12
C LEU A 223 7.20 4.61 4.47
N ASN A 224 7.05 4.20 3.21
CA ASN A 224 5.87 4.43 2.38
C ASN A 224 5.87 3.49 1.17
N ALA A 225 4.70 3.36 0.55
CA ALA A 225 4.62 2.87 -0.82
C ALA A 225 5.18 3.94 -1.77
N GLY A 226 6.03 3.50 -2.69
CA GLY A 226 6.45 4.26 -3.85
C GLY A 226 5.48 4.06 -5.02
N ARG A 227 6.03 3.92 -6.22
CA ARG A 227 5.26 3.85 -7.45
C ARG A 227 4.60 2.48 -7.67
N LEU A 228 3.37 2.46 -8.19
CA LEU A 228 2.79 1.26 -8.81
C LEU A 228 3.52 0.92 -10.12
N LEU A 229 4.15 -0.25 -10.22
CA LEU A 229 4.94 -0.63 -11.38
C LEU A 229 4.13 -1.47 -12.38
N ALA A 230 3.28 -2.35 -11.87
CA ALA A 230 2.36 -3.12 -12.69
C ALA A 230 1.09 -3.45 -11.91
N ALA A 231 -0.02 -3.56 -12.63
CA ALA A 231 -1.27 -4.01 -12.07
C ALA A 231 -2.02 -4.91 -13.08
N GLU A 232 -2.71 -5.91 -12.56
CA GLU A 232 -3.71 -6.69 -13.27
C GLU A 232 -5.01 -6.64 -12.49
N PHE A 233 -6.11 -6.46 -13.21
CA PHE A 233 -7.46 -6.58 -12.68
C PHE A 233 -8.26 -7.51 -13.58
N ILE A 234 -8.79 -8.60 -13.01
CA ILE A 234 -9.68 -9.52 -13.73
C ILE A 234 -11.11 -9.23 -13.29
N ASN A 235 -11.87 -8.56 -14.15
CA ASN A 235 -13.26 -8.21 -13.94
C ASN A 235 -14.14 -9.11 -14.81
N GLN A 236 -15.02 -9.89 -14.18
CA GLN A 236 -15.96 -10.77 -14.90
C GLN A 236 -15.27 -11.69 -15.93
N GLY A 237 -14.07 -12.17 -15.60
CA GLY A 237 -13.26 -13.05 -16.45
C GLY A 237 -12.43 -12.32 -17.53
N GLN A 238 -12.54 -11.00 -17.68
CA GLN A 238 -11.71 -10.21 -18.58
C GLN A 238 -10.49 -9.64 -17.84
N SER A 239 -9.28 -9.92 -18.35
CA SER A 239 -8.03 -9.40 -17.78
C SER A 239 -7.70 -8.01 -18.35
N HIS A 240 -7.51 -7.06 -17.45
CA HIS A 240 -7.01 -5.71 -17.72
C HIS A 240 -5.64 -5.56 -17.08
N ARG A 241 -4.62 -5.24 -17.87
CA ARG A 241 -3.23 -5.13 -17.40
C ARG A 241 -2.66 -3.76 -17.71
N ALA A 242 -1.88 -3.25 -16.77
CA ALA A 242 -1.15 -2.00 -16.89
C ALA A 242 0.29 -2.18 -16.38
N VAL A 243 1.24 -1.58 -17.10
CA VAL A 243 2.67 -1.56 -16.77
C VAL A 243 3.15 -0.12 -16.85
N PHE A 244 3.90 0.30 -15.84
CA PHE A 244 4.55 1.60 -15.84
C PHE A 244 5.77 1.58 -16.77
N PHE A 245 5.86 2.58 -17.64
CA PHE A 245 7.02 2.81 -18.50
C PHE A 245 7.41 4.28 -18.42
N ALA A 246 8.71 4.54 -18.22
CA ALA A 246 9.29 5.88 -18.22
C ALA A 246 10.27 6.07 -19.37
N ASP A 247 10.24 7.26 -19.97
CA ASP A 247 11.25 7.67 -20.94
C ASP A 247 12.61 7.91 -20.25
N PRO A 248 13.73 8.01 -21.01
CA PRO A 248 15.05 8.31 -20.46
C PRO A 248 15.14 9.65 -19.70
N GLN A 249 14.13 10.51 -19.84
CA GLN A 249 14.04 11.81 -19.17
C GLN A 249 13.22 11.71 -17.87
N GLY A 250 12.82 10.49 -17.47
CA GLY A 250 12.09 10.20 -16.23
C GLY A 250 10.59 10.48 -16.32
N ARG A 251 10.04 10.79 -17.50
CA ARG A 251 8.59 10.99 -17.68
C ARG A 251 7.95 9.63 -17.95
N GLY A 252 7.19 9.13 -16.99
CA GLY A 252 6.49 7.86 -17.13
C GLY A 252 4.98 7.94 -17.12
N SER A 253 4.38 6.89 -17.67
CA SER A 253 2.94 6.69 -17.78
C SER A 253 2.63 5.19 -17.76
N TYR A 254 1.36 4.86 -17.68
CA TYR A 254 0.87 3.49 -17.69
C TYR A 254 0.42 3.06 -19.08
N PHE A 255 0.80 1.86 -19.47
CA PHE A 255 0.48 1.26 -20.75
C PHE A 255 0.00 -0.17 -20.57
N THR A 256 -0.81 -0.66 -21.49
CA THR A 256 -1.09 -2.08 -21.62
C THR A 256 0.19 -2.83 -22.04
N PRO A 257 0.27 -4.17 -21.89
CA PRO A 257 1.42 -4.95 -22.34
C PRO A 257 1.73 -4.82 -23.84
N ASP A 258 0.75 -4.48 -24.67
CA ASP A 258 0.90 -4.19 -26.10
C ASP A 258 1.26 -2.71 -26.40
N GLY A 259 1.52 -1.90 -25.37
CA GLY A 259 2.02 -0.53 -25.52
C GLY A 259 0.93 0.54 -25.74
N LYS A 260 -0.36 0.22 -25.54
CA LYS A 260 -1.44 1.22 -25.61
C LYS A 260 -1.50 2.00 -24.31
N SER A 261 -1.68 3.31 -24.37
CA SER A 261 -1.75 4.14 -23.16
C SER A 261 -3.01 3.86 -22.34
N MET A 262 -2.85 3.74 -21.01
CA MET A 262 -3.94 3.61 -20.04
C MET A 262 -4.54 4.97 -19.63
N LYS A 263 -3.84 6.08 -19.94
CA LYS A 263 -4.33 7.42 -19.60
C LYS A 263 -5.61 7.71 -20.37
N ARG A 264 -6.68 8.11 -19.68
CA ARG A 264 -7.94 8.52 -20.32
C ARG A 264 -7.66 9.61 -21.35
N ALA A 265 -8.08 9.38 -22.59
CA ALA A 265 -7.87 10.33 -23.68
C ALA A 265 -8.50 11.69 -23.38
N PHE A 266 -9.55 11.78 -22.54
CA PHE A 266 -10.21 13.02 -22.16
C PHE A 266 -10.74 13.01 -20.71
N LEU A 267 -10.65 14.14 -20.00
CA LEU A 267 -11.38 14.43 -18.77
C LEU A 267 -12.87 14.57 -19.09
N LYS A 268 -13.73 14.16 -18.14
CA LYS A 268 -15.20 14.26 -18.29
C LYS A 268 -15.69 15.72 -18.30
N SER A 269 -14.97 16.64 -17.66
CA SER A 269 -15.33 18.07 -17.59
C SER A 269 -14.08 18.95 -17.59
N PRO A 270 -14.12 20.11 -18.26
CA PRO A 270 -13.04 21.11 -18.20
C PRO A 270 -13.07 21.97 -16.93
N ILE A 271 -14.14 21.91 -16.12
CA ILE A 271 -14.29 22.70 -14.89
C ILE A 271 -14.64 21.76 -13.72
N PRO A 272 -13.89 21.81 -12.60
CA PRO A 272 -14.25 21.06 -11.41
C PRO A 272 -15.50 21.69 -10.75
N PHE A 273 -16.50 20.86 -10.45
CA PHE A 273 -17.72 21.22 -9.69
C PHE A 273 -18.66 22.25 -10.34
N SER A 274 -18.87 22.17 -11.67
CA SER A 274 -19.89 22.99 -12.36
C SER A 274 -21.11 22.16 -12.76
N ARG A 275 -22.30 22.79 -12.72
CA ARG A 275 -23.52 22.21 -13.28
C ARG A 275 -23.60 22.46 -14.78
N ILE A 276 -24.04 21.47 -15.55
CA ILE A 276 -24.37 21.65 -16.96
C ILE A 276 -25.64 22.50 -17.03
N SER A 277 -25.56 23.71 -17.57
CA SER A 277 -26.72 24.58 -17.79
C SER A 277 -27.41 24.28 -19.11
N SER A 278 -26.67 23.79 -20.12
CA SER A 278 -27.22 23.31 -21.38
C SER A 278 -26.35 22.21 -21.98
N GLY A 279 -26.97 21.11 -22.40
CA GLY A 279 -26.30 20.04 -23.13
C GLY A 279 -26.12 20.33 -24.62
N PHE A 280 -25.41 19.42 -25.30
CA PHE A 280 -25.31 19.38 -26.76
C PHE A 280 -26.65 18.95 -27.37
N THR A 281 -27.16 19.69 -28.36
CA THR A 281 -28.44 19.38 -29.01
C THR A 281 -28.41 19.73 -30.49
N GLY A 282 -28.87 18.82 -31.35
CA GLY A 282 -28.96 19.04 -32.80
C GLY A 282 -29.95 20.14 -33.22
N ALA A 283 -30.94 20.45 -32.38
CA ALA A 283 -31.87 21.54 -32.58
C ALA A 283 -32.36 22.09 -31.23
N ARG A 284 -32.06 23.37 -30.95
CA ARG A 284 -32.57 24.13 -29.80
C ARG A 284 -33.11 25.48 -30.28
N LEU A 285 -34.21 25.94 -29.69
CA LEU A 285 -34.71 27.28 -29.91
C LEU A 285 -33.73 28.31 -29.31
N HIS A 286 -33.14 29.14 -30.16
CA HIS A 286 -32.23 30.20 -29.73
C HIS A 286 -33.02 31.28 -28.97
N PRO A 287 -32.67 31.60 -27.71
CA PRO A 287 -33.52 32.43 -26.84
C PRO A 287 -33.71 33.87 -27.37
N VAL A 288 -32.66 34.43 -27.98
CA VAL A 288 -32.67 35.78 -28.58
C VAL A 288 -33.25 35.78 -30.01
N LEU A 289 -32.67 35.01 -30.92
CA LEU A 289 -33.04 34.99 -32.35
C LEU A 289 -34.36 34.25 -32.67
N LYS A 290 -34.95 33.52 -31.71
CA LYS A 290 -36.18 32.71 -31.84
C LYS A 290 -36.16 31.73 -33.03
N LYS A 291 -34.97 31.27 -33.44
CA LYS A 291 -34.77 30.27 -34.50
C LYS A 291 -34.21 28.98 -33.92
N TRP A 292 -34.60 27.84 -34.51
CA TRP A 292 -34.02 26.54 -34.17
C TRP A 292 -32.58 26.46 -34.69
N ARG A 293 -31.60 26.27 -33.79
CA ARG A 293 -30.19 26.15 -34.11
C ARG A 293 -29.57 25.02 -33.30
N ALA A 294 -28.61 24.30 -33.87
CA ALA A 294 -27.82 23.32 -33.15
C ALA A 294 -26.97 24.01 -32.07
N HIS A 295 -27.02 23.48 -30.84
CA HIS A 295 -26.06 23.80 -29.80
C HIS A 295 -24.91 22.79 -29.88
N LYS A 296 -23.81 23.20 -30.54
CA LYS A 296 -22.67 22.34 -30.84
C LYS A 296 -21.64 22.27 -29.70
N GLY A 297 -22.09 22.48 -28.47
CA GLY A 297 -21.26 22.50 -27.26
C GLY A 297 -22.03 22.10 -26.02
N ILE A 298 -21.36 22.13 -24.88
CA ILE A 298 -21.94 21.94 -23.56
C ILE A 298 -21.64 23.21 -22.76
N ASP A 299 -22.69 23.81 -22.19
CA ASP A 299 -22.56 25.00 -21.35
C ASP A 299 -22.42 24.57 -19.89
N TYR A 300 -21.33 25.02 -19.27
CA TYR A 300 -21.09 24.84 -17.85
C TYR A 300 -21.35 26.16 -17.13
N ALA A 301 -22.33 26.18 -16.22
CA ALA A 301 -22.55 27.34 -15.37
C ALA A 301 -21.52 27.37 -14.24
N ALA A 302 -20.69 28.40 -14.24
CA ALA A 302 -19.68 28.68 -13.22
C ALA A 302 -19.48 30.19 -13.07
N SER A 303 -18.95 30.64 -11.93
CA SER A 303 -18.68 32.06 -11.70
C SER A 303 -17.55 32.57 -12.61
N THR A 304 -17.65 33.84 -13.04
CA THR A 304 -16.58 34.52 -13.78
C THR A 304 -15.26 34.40 -13.02
N GLY A 305 -14.19 34.01 -13.72
CA GLY A 305 -12.88 33.78 -13.12
C GLY A 305 -12.64 32.34 -12.65
N THR A 306 -13.63 31.43 -12.77
CA THR A 306 -13.40 30.00 -12.50
C THR A 306 -12.36 29.42 -13.45
N PRO A 307 -11.33 28.68 -12.98
CA PRO A 307 -10.33 28.08 -13.86
C PRO A 307 -10.92 27.05 -14.82
N VAL A 308 -10.54 27.15 -16.09
CA VAL A 308 -10.88 26.20 -17.16
C VAL A 308 -9.64 25.38 -17.49
N ARG A 309 -9.78 24.06 -17.50
CA ARG A 309 -8.70 23.09 -17.72
C ARG A 309 -8.79 22.43 -19.10
N ALA A 310 -7.64 22.10 -19.68
CA ALA A 310 -7.59 21.26 -20.87
C ALA A 310 -8.08 19.85 -20.55
N VAL A 311 -9.06 19.35 -21.30
CA VAL A 311 -9.58 17.99 -21.07
C VAL A 311 -8.61 16.89 -21.51
N SER A 312 -7.57 17.20 -22.27
CA SER A 312 -6.58 16.22 -22.73
C SER A 312 -5.26 16.91 -23.08
N ASP A 313 -4.20 16.13 -23.23
CA ASP A 313 -2.93 16.60 -23.77
C ASP A 313 -3.17 17.19 -25.19
N ALA A 314 -2.58 18.35 -25.47
CA ALA A 314 -2.92 19.10 -26.67
C ALA A 314 -1.80 20.04 -27.16
N ALA A 315 -1.94 20.51 -28.39
CA ALA A 315 -1.28 21.70 -28.90
C ALA A 315 -2.29 22.84 -29.10
N VAL A 316 -1.94 24.07 -28.73
CA VAL A 316 -2.80 25.24 -28.93
C VAL A 316 -2.87 25.59 -30.41
N MET A 317 -4.03 25.39 -31.04
CA MET A 317 -4.26 25.84 -32.44
C MET A 317 -4.63 27.31 -32.50
N PHE A 318 -5.42 27.79 -31.54
CA PHE A 318 -5.93 29.14 -31.53
C PHE A 318 -6.11 29.64 -30.09
N SER A 319 -5.81 30.92 -29.88
CA SER A 319 -6.10 31.66 -28.64
C SER A 319 -6.34 33.12 -29.03
N GLY A 320 -7.58 33.61 -28.91
CA GLY A 320 -7.93 34.96 -29.32
C GLY A 320 -9.44 35.20 -29.30
N HIS A 321 -9.87 36.38 -29.74
CA HIS A 321 -11.29 36.71 -29.84
C HIS A 321 -11.87 36.20 -31.17
N GLN A 322 -13.02 35.52 -31.16
CA GLN A 322 -13.67 34.99 -32.36
C GLN A 322 -15.20 35.12 -32.33
N GLY A 323 -15.71 36.23 -32.86
CA GLY A 323 -17.15 36.47 -33.04
C GLY A 323 -17.97 36.16 -31.78
N GLY A 324 -19.09 35.46 -31.95
CA GLY A 324 -20.00 35.08 -30.86
C GLY A 324 -19.47 34.03 -29.88
N TYR A 325 -18.24 33.51 -30.06
CA TYR A 325 -17.57 32.74 -29.00
C TYR A 325 -16.81 33.64 -28.01
N GLY A 326 -16.70 34.94 -28.29
CA GLY A 326 -15.89 35.84 -27.48
C GLY A 326 -14.42 35.40 -27.47
N ASN A 327 -13.81 35.42 -26.28
CA ASN A 327 -12.47 34.85 -26.10
C ASN A 327 -12.53 33.31 -26.20
N LEU A 328 -11.80 32.79 -27.18
CA LEU A 328 -11.82 31.40 -27.60
C LEU A 328 -10.42 30.79 -27.55
N ILE A 329 -10.33 29.58 -27.02
CA ILE A 329 -9.18 28.69 -27.16
C ILE A 329 -9.60 27.48 -27.98
N ILE A 330 -8.79 27.07 -28.96
CA ILE A 330 -8.95 25.80 -29.67
C ILE A 330 -7.69 24.95 -29.45
N LEU A 331 -7.90 23.74 -28.94
CA LEU A 331 -6.85 22.76 -28.66
C LEU A 331 -6.94 21.61 -29.66
N LYS A 332 -5.80 21.23 -30.25
CA LYS A 332 -5.65 20.01 -31.06
C LYS A 332 -5.16 18.88 -30.18
N HIS A 333 -5.87 17.77 -30.19
CA HIS A 333 -5.47 16.55 -29.49
C HIS A 333 -4.91 15.52 -30.48
N GLN A 334 -4.43 14.41 -29.95
CA GLN A 334 -4.02 13.26 -30.75
C GLN A 334 -5.19 12.76 -31.64
N GLY A 335 -4.89 12.33 -32.86
CA GLY A 335 -5.89 11.84 -33.82
C GLY A 335 -6.80 12.94 -34.40
N PRO A 336 -8.09 12.67 -34.67
CA PRO A 336 -8.99 13.62 -35.33
C PRO A 336 -9.59 14.67 -34.38
N TYR A 337 -9.34 14.59 -33.08
CA TYR A 337 -10.06 15.37 -32.08
C TYR A 337 -9.54 16.81 -31.91
N SER A 338 -10.45 17.73 -31.59
CA SER A 338 -10.16 19.09 -31.13
C SER A 338 -11.21 19.51 -30.10
N THR A 339 -10.85 20.42 -29.19
CA THR A 339 -11.77 21.01 -28.22
C THR A 339 -11.73 22.53 -28.30
N ALA A 340 -12.88 23.17 -28.09
CA ALA A 340 -13.06 24.61 -28.16
C ALA A 340 -13.63 25.13 -26.84
N TYR A 341 -13.05 26.20 -26.31
CA TYR A 341 -13.41 26.80 -25.01
C TYR A 341 -13.73 28.26 -25.24
N GLY A 342 -15.02 28.58 -25.33
CA GLY A 342 -15.52 29.94 -25.59
C GLY A 342 -15.93 30.69 -24.33
N HIS A 343 -16.33 31.95 -24.54
CA HIS A 343 -16.85 32.87 -23.55
C HIS A 343 -15.90 33.16 -22.38
N LEU A 344 -14.59 32.99 -22.58
CA LEU A 344 -13.61 33.16 -21.51
C LEU A 344 -13.49 34.64 -21.10
N SER A 345 -13.24 34.91 -19.81
CA SER A 345 -12.91 36.26 -19.36
C SER A 345 -11.47 36.64 -19.71
N ARG A 346 -10.54 35.68 -19.56
CA ARG A 346 -9.12 35.85 -19.90
C ARG A 346 -8.45 34.49 -20.14
N PHE A 347 -7.33 34.51 -20.85
CA PHE A 347 -6.47 33.34 -21.07
C PHE A 347 -5.53 33.10 -19.88
N ALA A 348 -5.02 31.87 -19.74
CA ALA A 348 -3.94 31.59 -18.80
C ALA A 348 -2.64 32.32 -19.21
N LYS A 349 -1.77 32.59 -18.23
CA LYS A 349 -0.47 33.22 -18.50
C LYS A 349 0.34 32.33 -19.43
N ASN A 350 1.00 32.92 -20.43
CA ASN A 350 1.84 32.25 -21.43
C ASN A 350 1.11 31.30 -22.41
N LEU A 351 -0.23 31.29 -22.44
CA LEU A 351 -0.95 30.56 -23.47
C LEU A 351 -0.73 31.22 -24.85
N ARG A 352 -0.05 30.51 -25.76
CA ARG A 352 0.24 30.97 -27.12
C ARG A 352 0.00 29.85 -28.12
N ARG A 353 -0.31 30.21 -29.37
CA ARG A 353 -0.40 29.24 -30.48
C ARG A 353 0.89 28.41 -30.56
N GLY A 354 0.74 27.10 -30.73
CA GLY A 354 1.84 26.13 -30.80
C GLY A 354 2.32 25.61 -29.44
N ALA A 355 1.88 26.20 -28.31
CA ALA A 355 2.23 25.69 -27.00
C ALA A 355 1.64 24.28 -26.77
N HIS A 356 2.42 23.42 -26.12
CA HIS A 356 1.96 22.11 -25.65
C HIS A 356 1.32 22.27 -24.27
N ILE A 357 0.13 21.71 -24.12
CA ILE A 357 -0.68 21.77 -22.90
C ILE A 357 -0.92 20.35 -22.42
N LYS A 358 -0.75 20.11 -21.12
CA LYS A 358 -1.05 18.82 -20.51
C LYS A 358 -2.52 18.73 -20.11
N GLN A 359 -3.07 17.53 -20.13
CA GLN A 359 -4.39 17.23 -19.56
C GLN A 359 -4.47 17.77 -18.12
N GLY A 360 -5.54 18.50 -17.81
CA GLY A 360 -5.79 19.10 -16.51
C GLY A 360 -5.13 20.48 -16.29
N GLU A 361 -4.24 20.92 -17.19
CA GLU A 361 -3.59 22.22 -17.09
C GLU A 361 -4.60 23.37 -17.30
N ILE A 362 -4.46 24.46 -16.54
CA ILE A 362 -5.33 25.64 -16.63
C ILE A 362 -4.98 26.41 -17.91
N ILE A 363 -5.97 26.57 -18.79
CA ILE A 363 -5.82 27.25 -20.08
C ILE A 363 -6.50 28.61 -20.13
N GLY A 364 -7.45 28.88 -19.23
CA GLY A 364 -8.18 30.13 -19.20
C GLY A 364 -9.13 30.19 -18.02
N TYR A 365 -10.00 31.20 -18.03
CA TYR A 365 -10.93 31.44 -16.95
C TYR A 365 -12.32 31.78 -17.51
N VAL A 366 -13.36 31.24 -16.87
CA VAL A 366 -14.77 31.46 -17.23
C VAL A 366 -15.08 32.94 -17.29
N GLY A 367 -15.94 33.33 -18.23
CA GLY A 367 -16.46 34.68 -18.37
C GLY A 367 -17.81 34.68 -19.09
N SER A 368 -18.10 35.81 -19.74
CA SER A 368 -19.32 36.01 -20.53
C SER A 368 -19.03 36.87 -21.76
N THR A 369 -17.88 36.65 -22.41
CA THR A 369 -17.50 37.39 -23.62
C THR A 369 -18.18 36.81 -24.86
N GLY A 370 -18.51 37.64 -25.85
CA GLY A 370 -19.10 37.21 -27.12
C GLY A 370 -20.62 37.28 -27.20
#